data_AF-A7NMG5-F1
#
_entry.id   AF-A7NMG5-F1
#
_cell.length_a   1.000
_cell.length_b   1.000
_cell.length_c   1.000
_cell.angle_alpha   90.00
_cell.angle_beta   90.00
_cell.angle_gamma   90.00
#
_symmetry.space_group_name_H-M   'P 1'
#
loop_
_entity.id
_entity.type
_entity.pdbx_description
1 polymer ?
#
loop_
_entity_poly.entity_id
_entity_poly.type
_entity_poly.pdbx_seq_one_letter_code
_entity_poly.pdbx_strand_id
1 'polypeptide(L)'
;MTITDRMLIGAIASNPADFNGAGEYRCCRTCMVIYFTSAKNPDTTHKGHDTFALPALNPDGSGKLVRAFQRYIERWTPERREQLERFAQRKGWDMAMELKYGGGALEDHEAAEWQEIVNARLEQLMRQARQQIETGAPTPQSK
;
A
#
# COMPACT_ATOMS: atom_id res chain seq x y z
N MET A 1 -6.46 -20.97 11.98
CA MET A 1 -6.72 -19.58 12.41
C MET A 1 -7.37 -18.84 11.26
N THR A 2 -8.26 -17.89 11.52
CA THR A 2 -8.87 -17.05 10.48
C THR A 2 -8.03 -15.80 10.23
N ILE A 3 -7.85 -15.41 8.96
CA ILE A 3 -7.17 -14.18 8.58
C ILE A 3 -8.01 -12.97 9.04
N THR A 4 -7.45 -12.11 9.89
CA THR A 4 -8.13 -10.91 10.40
C THR A 4 -7.94 -9.70 9.48
N ASP A 5 -8.83 -8.70 9.58
CA ASP A 5 -8.69 -7.46 8.79
C ASP A 5 -7.39 -6.73 9.14
N ARG A 6 -6.99 -6.74 10.42
CA ARG A 6 -5.72 -6.15 10.87
C ARG A 6 -4.52 -6.79 10.18
N MET A 7 -4.53 -8.12 9.99
CA MET A 7 -3.47 -8.82 9.27
C MET A 7 -3.46 -8.44 7.78
N LEU A 8 -4.63 -8.33 7.15
CA LEU A 8 -4.74 -7.88 5.75
C LEU A 8 -4.24 -6.45 5.56
N ILE A 9 -4.66 -5.52 6.43
CA ILE A 9 -4.24 -4.11 6.37
C ILE A 9 -2.71 -4.03 6.50
N GLY A 10 -2.13 -4.71 7.48
CA GLY A 10 -0.67 -4.72 7.67
C GLY A 10 0.08 -5.28 6.47
N ALA A 11 -0.37 -6.41 5.93
CA ALA A 11 0.21 -6.99 4.72
C ALA A 11 0.09 -6.06 3.51
N ILE A 12 -1.10 -5.53 3.23
CA ILE A 12 -1.36 -4.64 2.07
C ILE A 12 -0.56 -3.33 2.16
N ALA A 13 -0.48 -2.73 3.35
CA ALA A 13 0.26 -1.50 3.58
C ALA A 13 1.77 -1.67 3.36
N SER A 14 2.30 -2.85 3.70
CA SER A 14 3.73 -3.17 3.58
C SER A 14 4.08 -3.98 2.32
N ASN A 15 3.11 -4.25 1.43
CA ASN A 15 3.30 -5.13 0.29
C ASN A 15 4.03 -4.40 -0.85
N PRO A 16 5.25 -4.80 -1.22
CA PRO A 16 5.93 -4.23 -2.37
C PRO A 16 5.24 -4.62 -3.69
N ALA A 17 4.52 -5.76 -3.73
CA ALA A 17 3.88 -6.31 -4.92
C ALA A 17 4.83 -6.40 -6.13
N ASP A 18 6.09 -6.76 -5.87
CA ASP A 18 7.11 -7.00 -6.88
C ASP A 18 7.78 -8.36 -6.61
N PHE A 19 7.14 -9.43 -7.08
CA PHE A 19 7.65 -10.80 -6.91
C PHE A 19 9.10 -10.97 -7.40
N ASN A 20 9.50 -10.29 -8.47
CA ASN A 20 10.83 -10.46 -9.05
C ASN A 20 11.92 -9.62 -8.33
N GLY A 21 11.54 -8.53 -7.67
CA GLY A 21 12.43 -7.69 -6.89
C GLY A 21 12.31 -7.93 -5.39
N ALA A 22 11.68 -6.97 -4.68
CA ALA A 22 11.62 -6.97 -3.22
C ALA A 22 10.80 -8.13 -2.64
N GLY A 23 9.87 -8.68 -3.42
CA GLY A 23 8.92 -9.73 -3.03
C GLY A 23 7.49 -9.20 -2.90
N GLU A 24 6.58 -10.09 -2.54
CA GLU A 24 5.17 -9.74 -2.35
C GLU A 24 4.53 -10.59 -1.25
N TYR A 25 3.53 -10.00 -0.60
CA TYR A 25 2.62 -10.76 0.26
C TYR A 25 1.56 -11.47 -0.58
N ARG A 26 1.32 -12.72 -0.24
CA ARG A 26 0.29 -13.59 -0.81
C ARG A 26 -0.61 -14.12 0.29
N CYS A 27 -1.80 -14.53 -0.10
CA CYS A 27 -2.72 -15.26 0.76
C CYS A 27 -2.91 -16.67 0.21
N CYS A 28 -2.75 -17.67 1.09
CA CYS A 28 -3.12 -19.04 0.81
C CYS A 28 -4.53 -19.31 1.34
N ARG A 29 -5.48 -19.57 0.46
CA ARG A 29 -6.88 -19.91 0.81
C ARG A 29 -6.98 -21.32 1.40
N THR A 30 -6.14 -22.25 0.93
CA THR A 30 -6.11 -23.62 1.48
C THR A 30 -5.70 -23.65 2.95
N CYS A 31 -4.69 -22.84 3.32
CA CYS A 31 -4.12 -22.83 4.67
C CYS A 31 -4.63 -21.68 5.54
N MET A 32 -5.37 -20.73 4.96
CA MET A 32 -5.85 -19.51 5.61
C MET A 32 -4.72 -18.71 6.30
N VAL A 33 -3.64 -18.46 5.55
CA VAL A 33 -2.45 -17.75 6.03
C VAL A 33 -1.97 -16.74 4.98
N ILE A 34 -1.47 -15.61 5.48
CA ILE A 34 -0.72 -14.63 4.70
C ILE A 34 0.76 -14.99 4.81
N TYR A 35 1.46 -15.03 3.69
CA TYR A 35 2.88 -15.34 3.62
C TYR A 35 3.58 -14.39 2.66
N PHE A 36 4.89 -14.23 2.83
CA PHE A 36 5.72 -13.43 1.95
C PHE A 36 6.56 -14.34 1.06
N THR A 37 6.72 -13.98 -0.22
CA THR A 37 7.53 -14.75 -1.16
C THR A 37 8.17 -13.84 -2.20
N SER A 38 9.30 -14.26 -2.76
CA SER A 38 9.93 -13.60 -3.91
C SER A 38 10.54 -14.63 -4.86
N ALA A 39 10.97 -14.20 -6.04
CA ALA A 39 11.69 -15.05 -6.97
C ALA A 39 13.02 -15.56 -6.39
N LYS A 40 13.68 -14.75 -5.54
CA LYS A 40 14.94 -15.12 -4.87
C LYS A 40 14.73 -16.12 -3.73
N ASN A 41 13.64 -15.98 -2.98
CA ASN A 41 13.28 -16.85 -1.87
C ASN A 41 11.83 -17.31 -2.06
N PRO A 42 11.58 -18.28 -2.96
CA PRO A 42 10.23 -18.76 -3.22
C PRO A 42 9.72 -19.59 -2.06
N ASP A 43 8.50 -19.30 -1.61
CA ASP A 43 7.80 -20.15 -0.64
C ASP A 43 7.44 -21.50 -1.30
N THR A 44 7.96 -22.58 -0.74
CA THR A 44 7.68 -23.95 -1.22
C THR A 44 6.58 -24.62 -0.41
N THR A 45 6.28 -24.12 0.80
CA THR A 45 5.27 -24.66 1.71
C THR A 45 3.86 -24.57 1.13
N HIS A 46 3.58 -23.55 0.33
CA HIS A 46 2.27 -23.31 -0.29
C HIS A 46 2.23 -23.70 -1.78
N LYS A 47 3.22 -24.48 -2.26
CA LYS A 47 3.25 -24.94 -3.65
C LYS A 47 2.07 -25.88 -3.93
N GLY A 48 1.28 -25.56 -4.95
CA GLY A 48 0.10 -26.34 -5.33
C GLY A 48 -1.15 -26.04 -4.50
N HIS A 49 -1.06 -25.12 -3.53
CA HIS A 49 -2.23 -24.59 -2.84
C HIS A 49 -2.94 -23.52 -3.68
N ASP A 50 -4.19 -23.26 -3.32
CA ASP A 50 -4.94 -22.13 -3.86
C ASP A 50 -4.43 -20.83 -3.23
N THR A 51 -3.61 -20.09 -3.99
CA THR A 51 -2.94 -18.87 -3.53
C THR A 51 -3.20 -17.71 -4.47
N PHE A 52 -3.19 -16.49 -3.94
CA PHE A 52 -3.27 -15.27 -4.74
C PHE A 52 -2.41 -14.15 -4.13
N ALA A 53 -1.95 -13.23 -4.99
CA ALA A 53 -1.21 -12.05 -4.54
C ALA A 53 -2.16 -11.05 -3.88
N LEU A 54 -1.77 -10.57 -2.69
CA LEU A 54 -2.52 -9.49 -2.03
C LEU A 54 -2.34 -8.19 -2.82
N PRO A 55 -3.34 -7.29 -2.79
CA PRO A 55 -3.14 -5.95 -3.29
C PRO A 55 -2.06 -5.21 -2.49
N ALA A 56 -1.56 -4.13 -3.05
CA ALA A 56 -0.59 -3.24 -2.41
C ALA A 56 -1.10 -1.80 -2.43
N LEU A 57 -0.90 -1.09 -1.32
CA LEU A 57 -1.20 0.34 -1.24
C LEU A 57 -0.29 1.14 -2.18
N ASN A 58 1.01 0.87 -2.11
CA ASN A 58 2.04 1.52 -2.92
C ASN A 58 3.05 0.47 -3.41
N PRO A 59 2.77 -0.19 -4.55
CA PRO A 59 3.72 -1.14 -5.14
C PRO A 59 5.08 -0.48 -5.36
N ASP A 60 6.14 -1.25 -5.17
CA ASP A 60 7.52 -0.78 -5.32
C ASP A 60 7.75 -0.25 -6.74
N GLY A 61 8.50 0.85 -6.84
CA GLY A 61 8.74 1.57 -8.09
C GLY A 61 7.51 2.23 -8.75
N SER A 62 6.30 2.10 -8.19
CA SER A 62 5.09 2.60 -8.86
C SER A 62 4.86 4.10 -8.70
N GLY A 63 5.34 4.69 -7.58
CA GLY A 63 5.08 6.07 -7.20
C GLY A 63 3.58 6.40 -7.10
N LYS A 64 2.69 5.41 -6.96
CA LYS A 64 1.24 5.63 -6.97
C LYS A 64 0.79 6.53 -5.83
N LEU A 65 1.32 6.29 -4.62
CA LEU A 65 1.00 7.10 -3.45
C LEU A 65 1.50 8.53 -3.60
N VAL A 66 2.74 8.71 -4.11
CA VAL A 66 3.31 10.03 -4.42
C VAL A 66 2.44 10.79 -5.43
N ARG A 67 2.02 10.15 -6.53
CA ARG A 67 1.16 10.80 -7.52
C ARG A 67 -0.22 11.13 -6.97
N ALA A 68 -0.76 10.29 -6.09
CA ALA A 68 -2.03 10.57 -5.41
C ALA A 68 -1.89 11.79 -4.48
N PHE A 69 -0.78 11.89 -3.76
CA PHE A 69 -0.49 13.05 -2.91
C PHE A 69 -0.28 14.32 -3.72
N GLN A 70 0.46 14.26 -4.83
CA GLN A 70 0.64 15.39 -5.73
C GLN A 70 -0.70 15.93 -6.24
N ARG A 71 -1.63 15.05 -6.65
CA ARG A 71 -2.99 15.46 -7.01
C ARG A 71 -3.78 16.01 -5.83
N TYR A 72 -3.61 15.43 -4.64
CA TYR A 72 -4.26 15.90 -3.43
C TYR A 72 -3.88 17.34 -3.10
N ILE A 73 -2.59 17.69 -3.20
CA ILE A 73 -2.11 19.04 -2.91
C ILE A 73 -2.44 20.05 -4.03
N GLU A 74 -2.90 19.62 -5.21
CA GLU A 74 -3.32 20.56 -6.29
C GLU A 74 -4.40 21.53 -5.81
N ARG A 75 -5.24 21.11 -4.84
CA ARG A 75 -6.31 21.92 -4.25
C ARG A 75 -5.82 23.02 -3.30
N TRP A 76 -4.54 23.01 -2.92
CA TRP A 76 -3.96 23.95 -1.98
C TRP A 76 -3.48 25.24 -2.67
N THR A 77 -3.15 26.25 -1.86
CA THR A 77 -2.60 27.51 -2.38
C THR A 77 -1.26 27.27 -3.10
N PRO A 78 -0.96 28.03 -4.18
CA PRO A 78 0.30 27.88 -4.92
C PRO A 78 1.54 27.96 -4.02
N GLU A 79 1.52 28.86 -3.02
CA GLU A 79 2.62 29.08 -2.09
C GLU A 79 2.87 27.85 -1.22
N ARG A 80 1.81 27.19 -0.73
CA ARG A 80 1.94 25.99 0.10
C ARG A 80 2.43 24.80 -0.73
N ARG A 81 1.96 24.66 -1.97
CA ARG A 81 2.44 23.64 -2.90
C ARG A 81 3.93 23.81 -3.20
N GLU A 82 4.38 25.03 -3.49
CA GLU A 82 5.79 25.30 -3.77
C GLU A 82 6.69 24.98 -2.57
N GLN A 83 6.23 25.25 -1.33
CA GLN A 83 6.96 24.85 -0.12
C GLN A 83 7.14 23.34 -0.03
N LEU A 84 6.09 22.57 -0.31
CA LEU A 84 6.15 21.10 -0.33
C LEU A 84 7.06 20.59 -1.44
N GLU A 85 6.97 21.14 -2.65
CA GLU A 85 7.82 20.75 -3.77
C GLU A 85 9.30 21.00 -3.48
N ARG A 86 9.64 22.18 -2.92
CA ARG A 86 11.01 22.50 -2.48
C ARG A 86 11.48 21.60 -1.34
N PHE A 87 10.58 21.15 -0.47
CA PHE A 87 10.91 20.17 0.55
C PHE A 87 11.20 18.81 -0.08
N ALA A 88 10.29 18.32 -0.95
CA ALA A 88 10.40 17.05 -1.63
C ALA A 88 11.65 16.96 -2.52
N GLN A 89 12.05 18.05 -3.19
CA GLN A 89 13.29 18.12 -3.95
C GLN A 89 14.54 17.87 -3.10
N ARG A 90 14.50 18.24 -1.81
CA ARG A 90 15.64 18.10 -0.89
C ARG A 90 15.61 16.79 -0.10
N LYS A 91 14.43 16.29 0.25
CA LYS A 91 14.24 15.17 1.20
C LYS A 91 13.51 13.96 0.61
N GLY A 92 12.97 14.07 -0.60
CA GLY A 92 12.12 13.06 -1.22
C GLY A 92 10.64 13.27 -0.94
N TRP A 93 9.80 12.79 -1.86
CA TRP A 93 8.34 12.87 -1.74
C TRP A 93 7.78 11.98 -0.62
N ASP A 94 8.42 10.85 -0.33
CA ASP A 94 8.01 9.99 0.78
C ASP A 94 8.05 10.76 2.10
N MET A 95 9.13 11.50 2.37
CA MET A 95 9.24 12.37 3.55
C MET A 95 8.29 13.57 3.48
N ALA A 96 8.00 14.11 2.29
CA ALA A 96 7.10 15.25 2.15
C ALA A 96 5.64 14.91 2.51
N MET A 97 5.25 13.64 2.40
CA MET A 97 3.93 13.14 2.77
C MET A 97 3.79 12.84 4.27
N GLU A 98 4.87 12.95 5.04
CA GLU A 98 4.87 12.67 6.47
C GLU A 98 4.53 13.90 7.30
N LEU A 99 4.05 13.65 8.52
CA LEU A 99 3.80 14.67 9.53
C LEU A 99 5.10 15.40 9.90
N LYS A 100 5.03 16.73 10.03
CA LYS A 100 6.16 17.59 10.37
C LYS A 100 6.85 17.24 11.69
N TYR A 101 6.11 16.79 12.70
CA TYR A 101 6.69 16.30 13.95
C TYR A 101 7.55 15.04 13.76
N GLY A 102 7.27 14.23 12.73
CA GLY A 102 8.09 13.09 12.31
C GLY A 102 9.24 13.45 11.36
N GLY A 103 9.50 14.74 11.14
CA GLY A 103 10.50 15.22 10.19
C GLY A 103 9.97 15.42 8.77
N GLY A 104 8.66 15.29 8.56
CA GLY A 104 8.01 15.54 7.27
C GLY A 104 7.67 17.02 7.02
N ALA A 105 6.74 17.25 6.09
CA ALA A 105 6.40 18.61 5.64
C ALA A 105 4.96 19.02 5.94
N LEU A 106 4.10 18.08 6.34
CA LEU A 106 2.69 18.32 6.59
C LEU A 106 2.43 18.87 7.99
N GLU A 107 1.61 19.90 8.09
CA GLU A 107 1.03 20.33 9.36
C GLU A 107 0.00 19.29 9.86
N ASP A 108 -0.33 19.32 11.15
CA ASP A 108 -1.17 18.29 11.80
C ASP A 108 -2.49 18.01 11.07
N HIS A 109 -3.22 19.05 10.68
CA HIS A 109 -4.49 18.91 9.97
C HIS A 109 -4.30 18.37 8.53
N GLU A 110 -3.25 18.78 7.83
CA GLU A 110 -2.94 18.31 6.48
C GLU A 110 -2.57 16.83 6.48
N ALA A 111 -1.80 16.40 7.48
CA ALA A 111 -1.42 15.01 7.68
C ALA A 111 -2.62 14.17 8.08
N ALA A 112 -3.51 14.67 8.94
CA ALA A 112 -4.74 13.97 9.32
C ALA A 112 -5.64 13.73 8.10
N GLU A 113 -5.91 14.76 7.29
CA GLU A 113 -6.71 14.64 6.06
C GLU A 113 -6.07 13.67 5.06
N TRP A 114 -4.74 13.75 4.90
CA TRP A 114 -4.02 12.83 4.02
C TRP A 114 -4.12 11.38 4.53
N GLN A 115 -3.95 11.17 5.84
CA GLN A 115 -4.05 9.86 6.45
C GLN A 115 -5.46 9.26 6.31
N GLU A 116 -6.52 10.07 6.39
CA GLU A 116 -7.90 9.63 6.14
C GLU A 116 -8.06 9.08 4.72
N ILE A 117 -7.51 9.76 3.71
CA ILE A 117 -7.55 9.31 2.31
C ILE A 117 -6.80 7.98 2.16
N VAL A 118 -5.62 7.87 2.76
CA VAL A 118 -4.82 6.65 2.74
C VAL A 118 -5.54 5.49 3.42
N ASN A 119 -6.13 5.74 4.60
CA ASN A 119 -6.88 4.74 5.35
C ASN A 119 -8.11 4.26 4.58
N ALA A 120 -8.88 5.17 3.96
CA ALA A 120 -10.02 4.81 3.12
C ALA A 120 -9.60 3.92 1.94
N ARG A 121 -8.44 4.20 1.34
CA ARG A 121 -7.87 3.36 0.28
C ARG A 121 -7.44 1.99 0.81
N LEU A 122 -6.77 1.93 1.97
CA LEU A 122 -6.40 0.67 2.62
C LEU A 122 -7.63 -0.20 2.93
N GLU A 123 -8.69 0.39 3.46
CA GLU A 123 -9.95 -0.30 3.74
C GLU A 123 -10.61 -0.84 2.45
N GLN A 124 -10.55 -0.08 1.36
CA GLN A 124 -11.04 -0.57 0.06
C GLN A 124 -10.23 -1.80 -0.41
N LEU A 125 -8.90 -1.74 -0.34
CA LEU A 125 -8.04 -2.85 -0.74
C LEU A 125 -8.21 -4.07 0.17
N MET A 126 -8.38 -3.85 1.47
CA MET A 126 -8.67 -4.90 2.44
C MET A 126 -9.99 -5.60 2.09
N ARG A 127 -11.06 -4.83 1.81
CA ARG A 127 -12.35 -5.40 1.38
C ARG A 127 -12.23 -6.20 0.09
N GLN A 128 -11.43 -5.73 -0.87
CA GLN A 128 -11.14 -6.48 -2.09
C GLN A 128 -10.42 -7.81 -1.78
N ALA A 129 -9.41 -7.80 -0.93
CA ALA A 129 -8.70 -9.02 -0.53
C ALA A 129 -9.63 -9.98 0.23
N ARG A 130 -10.48 -9.47 1.12
CA ARG A 130 -11.50 -10.23 1.86
C ARG A 130 -12.46 -10.92 0.89
N GLN A 131 -12.95 -10.20 -0.11
CA GLN A 131 -13.82 -10.76 -1.14
C GLN A 131 -13.14 -11.88 -1.93
N GLN A 132 -11.84 -11.77 -2.24
CA GLN A 132 -11.10 -12.86 -2.90
C GLN A 132 -10.94 -14.10 -2.01
N ILE A 133 -10.76 -13.91 -0.70
CA ILE A 133 -10.70 -15.02 0.25
C ILE A 133 -12.03 -15.77 0.30
N GLU A 134 -13.16 -15.03 0.32
CA GLU A 134 -14.50 -15.61 0.48
C GLU A 134 -15.04 -16.23 -0.81
N THR A 135 -14.87 -15.56 -1.94
CA THR A 135 -15.48 -15.97 -3.23
C THR A 135 -14.58 -16.91 -4.03
N GLY A 136 -13.29 -16.91 -3.75
CA GLY A 136 -12.29 -17.65 -4.50
C GLY A 136 -12.09 -17.22 -5.96
N ALA A 137 -12.74 -16.13 -6.39
CA ALA A 137 -12.63 -15.60 -7.74
C ALA A 137 -11.50 -14.56 -7.82
N PRO A 138 -10.62 -14.61 -8.84
CA PRO A 138 -9.61 -13.56 -9.04
C PRO A 138 -10.33 -12.23 -9.34
N THR A 139 -10.08 -11.20 -8.54
CA THR A 139 -10.56 -9.85 -8.90
C THR A 139 -9.78 -9.36 -10.11
N PRO A 140 -10.42 -8.82 -11.16
CA PRO A 140 -9.70 -8.27 -12.29
C PRO A 140 -8.71 -7.21 -11.82
N GLN A 141 -7.42 -7.43 -12.05
CA GLN A 141 -6.40 -6.41 -11.90
C GLN A 141 -6.66 -5.35 -12.98
N SER A 142 -7.13 -4.17 -12.59
CA SER A 142 -7.19 -3.03 -13.51
C SER A 142 -5.76 -2.74 -13.97
N LYS A 143 -5.55 -2.90 -15.28
CA LYS A 143 -4.33 -2.53 -16.01
C LYS A 143 -4.02 -1.05 -15.87
#